data_AF-A0A432IZ67-F1
#
_entry.id   AF-A0A432IZ67-F1
#
_cell.length_a   1.000
_cell.length_b   1.000
_cell.length_c   1.000
_cell.angle_alpha   90.00
_cell.angle_beta   90.00
_cell.angle_gamma   90.00
#
_symmetry.space_group_name_H-M   'P 1'
#
loop_
_entity.id
_entity.type
_entity.pdbx_description
1 polymer ?
#
loop_
_entity_poly.entity_id
_entity_poly.type
_entity_poly.pdbx_seq_one_letter_code
_entity_poly.pdbx_strand_id
1 'polypeptide(L)' 'MTQDFKVKDINQSDFGRKEISIAETEMPGLMSLRHEYKEKQPLKGAKILGCLHMTIQTAVLIETLVK' A
#
# COMPACT_ATOMS: atom_id res chain seq x y z
N MET A 1 9.33 15.41 14.48
CA MET A 1 8.58 15.16 13.23
C MET A 1 7.13 15.00 13.62
N THR A 2 6.26 15.92 13.21
CA THR A 2 4.81 15.78 13.39
C THR A 2 4.36 14.51 12.66
N GLN A 3 3.74 13.58 13.39
CA GLN A 3 3.16 12.38 12.79
C GLN A 3 1.95 12.81 11.96
N ASP A 4 2.08 12.79 10.63
CA ASP A 4 1.01 13.18 9.70
C ASP A 4 0.07 12.00 9.42
N PHE A 5 -0.53 11.47 10.49
CA PHE A 5 -1.57 10.46 10.40
C PHE A 5 -2.47 10.50 11.64
N LYS A 6 -3.70 10.01 11.49
CA LYS A 6 -4.62 9.80 12.61
C LYS A 6 -5.34 8.46 12.42
N VAL A 7 -5.00 7.51 13.28
CA VAL A 7 -5.57 6.16 13.28
C VAL A 7 -6.07 5.80 14.68
N LYS A 8 -6.86 4.74 14.78
CA LYS A 8 -7.45 4.32 16.06
C LYS A 8 -6.42 3.80 17.05
N ASP A 9 -5.49 2.95 16.59
CA ASP A 9 -4.46 2.32 17.42
C ASP A 9 -3.26 1.94 16.56
N ILE A 10 -2.11 2.56 16.82
CA ILE A 10 -0.88 2.34 16.05
C ILE A 10 -0.19 1.01 16.40
N ASN A 11 -0.49 0.43 17.56
CA ASN A 11 0.17 -0.81 18.01
C ASN A 11 -0.28 -2.05 17.22
N GLN A 12 -1.31 -1.93 16.38
CA GLN A 12 -1.78 -2.98 15.47
C GLN A 12 -0.96 -3.06 14.17
N SER A 13 0.07 -2.22 14.00
CA SER A 13 0.89 -2.18 12.78
C SER A 13 1.46 -3.55 12.41
N ASP A 14 1.95 -4.30 13.39
CA ASP A 14 2.63 -5.58 13.14
C ASP A 14 1.65 -6.65 12.66
N PHE A 15 0.44 -6.66 13.22
CA PHE A 15 -0.63 -7.52 12.74
C PHE A 15 -1.07 -7.12 11.33
N GLY A 16 -1.27 -5.82 11.10
CA GLY A 16 -1.60 -5.29 9.77
C GLY A 16 -0.55 -5.65 8.72
N ARG A 17 0.74 -5.64 9.06
CA ARG A 17 1.82 -6.08 8.16
C ARG A 17 1.70 -7.55 7.78
N LYS A 18 1.38 -8.42 8.73
CA LYS A 18 1.17 -9.86 8.45
C LYS A 18 -0.01 -10.07 7.49
N GLU A 19 -1.12 -9.40 7.73
CA GLU A 19 -2.31 -9.47 6.88
C GLU A 19 -2.03 -8.92 5.47
N ILE A 20 -1.26 -7.84 5.34
CA ILE A 20 -0.85 -7.30 4.02
C ILE A 20 -0.02 -8.33 3.25
N SER A 21 0.95 -8.99 3.89
CA SER A 21 1.75 -10.03 3.23
C SER A 21 0.91 -11.22 2.75
N ILE A 22 -0.16 -11.57 3.47
CA ILE A 22 -1.12 -12.59 3.02
C ILE A 22 -1.94 -12.06 1.84
N ALA A 23 -2.44 -10.82 1.91
CA ALA A 23 -3.23 -10.24 0.83
C ALA A 23 -2.45 -10.08 -0.48
N GLU A 24 -1.13 -9.89 -0.43
CA GLU A 24 -0.28 -9.85 -1.64
C GLU A 24 -0.36 -11.16 -2.44
N THR A 25 -0.48 -12.33 -1.78
CA THR A 25 -0.58 -13.62 -2.49
C THR A 25 -1.91 -13.77 -3.23
N GLU A 26 -2.97 -13.13 -2.74
CA GLU A 26 -4.31 -13.13 -3.34
C GLU A 26 -4.54 -12.01 -4.36
N MET A 27 -3.54 -11.15 -4.60
CA MET A 27 -3.64 -10.00 -5.51
C MET A 27 -2.58 -10.05 -6.64
N PRO A 28 -2.55 -11.12 -7.46
CA PRO A 28 -1.50 -11.35 -8.46
C PRO A 28 -1.42 -10.26 -9.53
N GLY A 29 -2.54 -9.58 -9.83
CA GLY A 29 -2.56 -8.46 -10.77
C GLY A 29 -1.73 -7.27 -10.27
N LEU A 30 -1.88 -6.89 -8.99
CA LEU A 30 -1.08 -5.81 -8.41
C LEU A 30 0.39 -6.20 -8.29
N MET A 31 0.68 -7.45 -7.91
CA MET A 31 2.07 -7.90 -7.80
C MET A 31 2.76 -7.90 -9.17
N SER A 32 2.06 -8.32 -10.23
CA SER A 32 2.56 -8.25 -11.60
C SER A 32 2.90 -6.81 -12.02
N LEU A 33 2.02 -5.85 -11.72
CA LEU A 33 2.27 -4.44 -12.01
C LEU A 33 3.49 -3.90 -11.26
N ARG A 34 3.65 -4.26 -9.97
CA ARG A 34 4.86 -3.90 -9.21
C ARG A 34 6.11 -4.42 -9.91
N HIS A 35 6.14 -5.71 -10.26
CA HIS A 35 7.30 -6.29 -10.92
C HIS A 35 7.61 -5.65 -12.28
N GLU A 36 6.60 -5.35 -13.10
CA GLU A 36 6.77 -4.78 -14.43
C GLU A 36 7.25 -3.32 -14.40
N TYR A 37 6.72 -2.51 -13.46
CA TYR A 37 6.94 -1.06 -13.44
C TYR A 37 7.95 -0.57 -12.40
N LYS A 38 8.50 -1.46 -11.55
CA LYS A 38 9.47 -1.12 -10.50
C LYS A 38 10.64 -0.29 -11.00
N GLU A 39 11.24 -0.64 -12.13
CA GLU A 39 12.39 0.10 -12.69
C GLU A 39 11.97 1.35 -13.46
N LYS A 40 10.75 1.34 -14.04
CA LYS A 40 10.23 2.44 -14.85
C LYS A 40 9.75 3.61 -13.99
N GLN A 41 9.33 3.36 -12.75
CA GLN A 41 8.81 4.34 -11.80
C GLN A 41 7.84 5.36 -12.46
N PRO A 42 6.78 4.90 -13.15
CA PRO A 42 5.92 5.74 -13.98
C PRO A 42 5.16 6.82 -13.18
N LEU A 43 5.00 6.63 -11.87
CA LEU A 43 4.32 7.55 -10.97
C LEU A 43 5.29 8.47 -10.20
N LYS A 44 6.57 8.51 -10.58
CA LYS A 44 7.56 9.36 -9.91
C LYS A 44 7.14 10.82 -9.95
N GLY A 45 6.96 11.43 -8.78
CA GLY A 45 6.52 12.81 -8.62
C GLY A 45 5.01 13.02 -8.65
N ALA A 46 4.22 11.96 -8.89
CA ALA A 46 2.77 12.04 -8.80
C ALA A 46 2.33 12.30 -7.35
N LYS A 47 1.28 13.12 -7.20
CA LYS A 47 0.60 13.35 -5.92
C LYS A 47 -0.81 12.80 -6.03
N ILE A 48 -1.10 11.76 -5.27
CA ILE A 48 -2.33 10.99 -5.39
C ILE A 48 -3.19 11.25 -4.16
N LEU A 49 -4.41 11.76 -4.36
CA LEU A 49 -5.44 11.85 -3.32
C LEU A 49 -6.33 10.61 -3.39
N GLY A 50 -6.37 9.83 -2.32
CA GLY A 50 -7.16 8.60 -2.23
C GLY A 50 -8.25 8.71 -1.15
N CYS A 51 -9.49 8.41 -1.50
CA CYS A 51 -10.61 8.28 -0.58
C CYS A 51 -11.35 6.97 -0.84
N LEU A 52 -10.72 5.88 -0.43
CA LEU A 52 -11.24 4.52 -0.53
C LEU A 52 -11.43 3.94 0.87
N HIS A 53 -12.15 2.83 0.97
CA HIS A 53 -12.23 2.08 2.23
C HIS A 53 -10.82 1.65 2.66
N MET A 54 -10.46 1.96 3.90
CA MET A 54 -9.10 1.78 4.40
C MET A 54 -8.86 0.35 4.91
N THR A 55 -8.90 -0.61 3.98
CA THR A 55 -8.77 -2.05 4.24
C THR A 55 -7.37 -2.59 3.93
N ILE A 56 -7.13 -3.87 4.24
CA ILE A 56 -5.87 -4.56 3.90
C ILE A 56 -5.61 -4.56 2.38
N GLN A 57 -6.63 -4.77 1.56
CA GLN A 57 -6.51 -4.76 0.10
C GLN A 57 -6.11 -3.37 -0.42
N THR A 58 -6.68 -2.30 0.15
CA THR A 58 -6.28 -0.93 -0.20
C THR A 58 -4.85 -0.64 0.25
N ALA A 59 -4.36 -1.23 1.34
CA ALA A 59 -2.95 -1.11 1.72
C ALA A 59 -2.02 -1.72 0.65
N VAL A 60 -2.38 -2.88 0.09
CA VAL A 60 -1.64 -3.48 -1.05
C VAL A 60 -1.66 -2.54 -2.27
N LEU A 61 -2.81 -1.92 -2.57
CA LEU A 61 -2.90 -0.90 -3.63
C LEU A 61 -1.98 0.29 -3.36
N ILE A 62 -2.03 0.89 -2.18
CA ILE A 62 -1.21 2.05 -1.81
C ILE A 62 0.28 1.71 -1.94
N GLU A 63 0.69 0.54 -1.45
CA GLU A 63 2.07 0.11 -1.58
C GLU A 63 2.50 -0.14 -3.04
N THR A 64 1.59 -0.52 -3.94
CA THR A 64 1.87 -0.61 -5.38
C THR A 64 2.05 0.76 -6.02
N LEU A 65 1.39 1.79 -5.52
CA LEU A 65 1.51 3.16 -6.05
C LEU A 65 2.78 3.86 -5.58
N VAL A 66 3.33 3.44 -4.43
CA VAL A 66 4.48 4.08 -3.76
C VAL A 66 5.80 3.35 -4.03
N LYS A 67 5.79 2.02 -4.17
CA LYS A 67 6.99 1.19 -4.44
C LYS A 67 7.27 1.11 -5.94
#